data_AF-A0A077LJ53-F1
#
_entry.id   AF-A0A077LJ53-F1
#
_cell.length_a   1.000
_cell.length_b   1.000
_cell.length_c   1.000
_cell.angle_alpha   90.00
_cell.angle_beta   90.00
_cell.angle_gamma   90.00
#
_symmetry.space_group_name_H-M   'P 1'
#
loop_
_entity.id
_entity.type
_entity.pdbx_description
1 polymer ?
#
loop_
_entity_poly.entity_id
_entity_poly.type
_entity_poly.pdbx_seq_one_letter_code
_entity_poly.pdbx_strand_id
1 'polypeptide(L)'
;MLKDSEPHGWIKPATQDTGVIIICSGDLPCYLVDTLAARISDWDQVACLYIPHPVQLEHQWLAAEASNPDARQPTRCVASELLGQIPKTCHLLDVEMLHSVHLTWLGSVCGHRLHFFGLDAAEQAQAVMDIQIEEILDTTGQLVRGYLQDHFLSPA
;
A
#
# COMPACT_ATOMS: atom_id res chain seq x y z
N MET A 1 -18.71 14.74 -18.48
CA MET A 1 -18.15 15.25 -17.21
C MET A 1 -18.45 14.22 -16.14
N LEU A 2 -17.57 13.22 -16.01
CA LEU A 2 -17.61 12.29 -14.88
C LEU A 2 -17.00 13.05 -13.70
N LYS A 3 -17.76 13.16 -12.60
CA LYS A 3 -17.30 13.79 -11.37
C LYS A 3 -16.11 13.01 -10.83
N ASP A 4 -14.97 13.69 -10.76
CA ASP A 4 -13.80 13.34 -9.96
C ASP A 4 -14.25 12.97 -8.54
N SER A 5 -14.43 11.67 -8.32
CA SER A 5 -14.43 11.10 -6.98
C SER A 5 -13.04 10.51 -6.85
N GLU A 6 -12.06 11.33 -6.52
CA GLU A 6 -10.75 10.79 -6.15
C GLU A 6 -11.00 9.81 -4.99
N PRO A 7 -10.69 8.51 -5.14
CA PRO A 7 -10.90 7.56 -4.08
C PRO A 7 -9.82 7.82 -3.03
N HIS A 8 -10.07 8.75 -2.11
CA HIS A 8 -9.25 8.85 -0.91
C HIS A 8 -9.46 7.57 -0.09
N GLY A 9 -8.45 6.68 -0.08
CA GLY A 9 -8.49 5.45 0.70
C GLY A 9 -8.64 4.18 -0.12
N TRP A 10 -9.32 3.19 0.45
CA TRP A 10 -9.33 1.82 -0.04
C TRP A 10 -9.96 1.69 -1.43
N ILE A 11 -9.16 1.29 -2.42
CA ILE A 11 -9.66 0.86 -3.74
C ILE A 11 -10.21 -0.56 -3.61
N LYS A 12 -9.46 -1.41 -2.90
CA LYS A 12 -9.92 -2.73 -2.45
C LYS A 12 -9.66 -2.83 -0.95
N PRO A 13 -10.70 -2.85 -0.10
CA PRO A 13 -10.53 -2.87 1.35
C PRO A 13 -9.78 -4.10 1.86
N ALA A 14 -9.01 -3.93 2.93
CA ALA A 14 -8.45 -5.04 3.68
C ALA A 14 -9.53 -5.81 4.44
N THR A 15 -9.30 -7.11 4.57
CA THR A 15 -10.11 -8.08 5.32
C THR A 15 -9.23 -8.79 6.37
N GLN A 16 -9.81 -9.70 7.15
CA GLN A 16 -9.03 -10.51 8.10
C GLN A 16 -8.06 -11.49 7.40
N ASP A 17 -8.37 -11.87 6.15
CA ASP A 17 -7.55 -12.80 5.36
C ASP A 17 -6.51 -12.09 4.49
N THR A 18 -6.47 -10.75 4.53
CA THR A 18 -5.48 -9.97 3.80
C THR A 18 -4.09 -10.29 4.34
N GLY A 19 -3.18 -10.67 3.45
CA GLY A 19 -1.77 -10.88 3.75
C GLY A 19 -0.86 -9.81 3.16
N VAL A 20 -1.28 -9.15 2.09
CA VAL A 20 -0.51 -8.12 1.39
C VAL A 20 -1.40 -6.94 1.02
N ILE A 21 -0.86 -5.74 1.16
CA ILE A 21 -1.55 -4.50 0.79
C ILE A 21 -0.66 -3.74 -0.17
N ILE A 22 -1.16 -3.54 -1.39
CA ILE A 22 -0.51 -2.68 -2.37
C ILE A 22 -0.85 -1.23 -2.02
N ILE A 23 0.16 -0.43 -1.74
CA ILE A 23 0.04 1.00 -1.49
C ILE A 23 0.41 1.72 -2.78
N CYS A 24 -0.54 2.49 -3.31
CA CYS A 24 -0.36 3.31 -4.50
C CYS A 24 -0.32 4.78 -4.12
N SER A 25 0.70 5.52 -4.55
CA SER A 25 0.79 6.97 -4.34
C SER A 25 0.06 7.77 -5.42
N GLY A 26 -0.22 9.04 -5.12
CA GLY A 26 -0.84 9.99 -6.05
C GLY A 26 -0.03 10.26 -7.31
N ASP A 27 1.27 9.97 -7.30
CA ASP A 27 2.17 10.19 -8.43
C ASP A 27 2.10 9.06 -9.48
N LEU A 28 1.44 7.94 -9.17
CA LEU A 28 1.26 6.84 -10.11
C LEU A 28 0.24 7.18 -11.20
N PRO A 29 0.47 6.77 -12.46
CA PRO A 29 -0.53 6.90 -13.52
C PRO A 29 -1.84 6.18 -13.16
N CYS A 30 -2.99 6.84 -13.37
CA CYS A 30 -4.30 6.23 -13.08
C CYS A 30 -4.49 4.88 -13.77
N TYR A 31 -4.00 4.73 -15.01
CA TYR A 31 -4.04 3.46 -15.74
C TYR A 31 -3.43 2.31 -14.95
N LEU A 32 -2.28 2.54 -14.30
CA LEU A 32 -1.58 1.53 -13.52
C LEU A 32 -2.40 1.15 -12.28
N VAL A 33 -2.90 2.16 -11.56
CA VAL A 33 -3.71 1.96 -10.34
C VAL A 33 -5.02 1.21 -10.66
N ASP A 34 -5.75 1.65 -11.69
CA ASP A 34 -7.01 1.05 -12.11
C ASP A 34 -6.83 -0.39 -12.61
N THR A 35 -5.76 -0.63 -13.39
CA THR A 35 -5.46 -1.97 -13.91
C THR A 35 -5.02 -2.91 -12.79
N LEU A 36 -4.17 -2.47 -11.86
CA LEU A 36 -3.82 -3.26 -10.68
C LEU A 36 -5.07 -3.64 -9.90
N ALA A 37 -5.92 -2.67 -9.57
CA ALA A 37 -7.15 -2.90 -8.82
C ALA A 37 -8.07 -3.92 -9.50
N ALA A 38 -8.23 -3.84 -10.82
CA ALA A 38 -8.98 -4.81 -11.60
C ALA A 38 -8.33 -6.21 -11.59
N ARG A 39 -7.01 -6.29 -11.68
CA ARG A 39 -6.27 -7.56 -11.77
C ARG A 39 -6.21 -8.32 -10.43
N ILE A 40 -6.27 -7.62 -9.31
CA ILE A 40 -6.28 -8.21 -7.96
C ILE A 40 -7.69 -8.41 -7.40
N SER A 41 -8.76 -8.09 -8.13
CA SER A 41 -10.13 -8.08 -7.60
C SER A 41 -10.48 -9.38 -6.89
N ASP A 42 -10.07 -10.50 -7.47
CA ASP A 42 -10.42 -11.86 -7.04
C ASP A 42 -9.39 -12.47 -6.08
N TRP A 43 -8.36 -11.71 -5.68
CA TRP A 43 -7.30 -12.20 -4.79
C TRP A 43 -7.65 -11.90 -3.34
N ASP A 44 -8.29 -12.82 -2.63
CA ASP A 44 -8.77 -12.59 -1.25
C ASP A 44 -7.67 -12.14 -0.26
N GLN A 45 -6.41 -12.55 -0.51
CA GLN A 45 -5.26 -12.19 0.34
C GLN A 45 -4.67 -10.81 0.04
N VAL A 46 -5.20 -10.07 -0.94
CA VAL A 46 -4.63 -8.80 -1.38
C VAL A 46 -5.65 -7.68 -1.28
N ALA A 47 -5.23 -6.57 -0.68
CA ALA A 47 -5.96 -5.31 -0.64
C ALA A 47 -5.16 -4.20 -1.35
N CYS A 48 -5.82 -3.09 -1.67
CA CYS A 48 -5.19 -1.95 -2.33
C CYS A 48 -5.67 -0.63 -1.71
N LEU A 49 -4.69 0.18 -1.30
CA LEU A 49 -4.89 1.47 -0.67
C LEU A 49 -4.25 2.56 -1.53
N TYR A 50 -5.02 3.59 -1.87
CA TYR A 50 -4.52 4.76 -2.59
C TYR A 50 -4.29 5.94 -1.65
N ILE A 51 -3.11 6.55 -1.76
CA ILE A 51 -2.69 7.71 -0.97
C ILE A 51 -2.38 8.87 -1.94
N PRO A 52 -3.34 9.78 -2.14
CA PRO A 52 -3.21 10.86 -3.12
C PRO A 52 -2.16 11.92 -2.71
N HIS A 53 -1.96 12.13 -1.41
CA HIS A 53 -1.10 13.18 -0.88
C HIS A 53 -0.16 12.62 0.20
N PRO A 54 0.88 11.86 -0.20
CA PRO A 54 1.73 11.13 0.74
C PRO A 54 2.48 12.07 1.71
N VAL A 55 3.03 13.18 1.21
CA VAL A 55 3.74 14.18 2.03
C VAL A 55 2.82 14.84 3.06
N GLN A 56 1.59 15.18 2.67
CA GLN A 56 0.62 15.76 3.60
C GLN A 56 0.25 14.78 4.70
N LEU A 57 0.06 13.51 4.34
CA LEU A 57 -0.26 12.45 5.30
C LEU A 57 0.90 12.21 6.28
N GLU A 58 2.14 12.26 5.81
CA GLU A 58 3.34 12.16 6.65
C GLU A 58 3.41 13.31 7.66
N HIS A 59 3.24 14.55 7.19
CA HIS A 59 3.25 15.73 8.07
C HIS A 59 2.17 15.64 9.16
N GLN A 60 0.97 15.16 8.81
CA GLN A 60 -0.10 14.93 9.78
C GLN A 60 0.30 13.88 10.83
N TRP A 61 0.92 12.78 10.41
CA TRP A 61 1.40 11.75 11.33
C TRP A 61 2.52 12.27 12.24
N LEU A 62 3.55 12.93 11.70
CA LEU A 62 4.65 13.49 12.49
C LEU A 62 4.16 14.53 13.51
N ALA A 63 3.23 15.40 13.13
CA ALA A 63 2.63 16.37 14.04
C ALA A 63 1.84 15.70 15.18
N ALA A 64 1.16 14.59 14.86
CA ALA A 64 0.48 13.78 15.85
C ALA A 64 1.49 13.13 16.81
N GLU A 65 2.49 12.43 16.30
CA GLU A 65 3.55 11.79 17.10
C GLU A 65 4.25 12.77 18.04
N ALA A 66 4.59 13.97 17.56
CA ALA A 66 5.20 15.01 18.38
C ALA A 66 4.32 15.49 19.55
N SER A 67 3.00 15.34 19.42
CA SER A 67 2.01 15.73 20.44
C SER A 67 1.58 14.56 21.33
N ASN A 68 2.11 13.35 21.11
CA ASN A 68 1.72 12.17 21.85
C ASN A 68 2.57 11.99 23.12
N PRO A 69 1.97 12.11 24.32
CA PRO A 69 2.70 11.95 25.58
C PRO A 69 3.03 10.49 25.92
N ASP A 70 2.42 9.50 25.25
CA ASP A 70 2.65 8.08 25.49
C ASP A 70 3.11 7.36 24.20
N ALA A 71 4.42 7.14 24.09
CA ALA A 71 5.04 6.46 22.96
C ALA A 71 4.64 4.97 22.82
N ARG A 72 3.83 4.42 23.74
CA ARG A 72 3.36 3.03 23.67
C ARG A 72 2.07 2.85 22.87
N GLN A 73 1.37 3.94 22.57
CA GLN A 73 0.14 3.90 21.75
C GLN A 73 0.40 4.58 20.41
N PRO A 74 -0.02 3.97 19.28
CA PRO A 74 0.06 4.63 17.99
C PRO A 74 -0.76 5.92 18.05
N THR A 75 -0.21 7.02 17.55
CA THR A 75 -0.91 8.29 17.65
C THR A 75 -2.11 8.31 16.74
N ARG A 76 -3.25 8.80 17.25
CA ARG A 76 -4.48 8.92 16.47
C ARG A 76 -4.35 9.99 15.37
N CYS A 77 -4.13 9.52 14.15
CA CYS A 77 -4.14 10.30 12.90
C CYS A 77 -4.72 9.45 11.75
N VAL A 78 -4.95 10.07 10.59
CA VAL A 78 -5.49 9.39 9.40
C VAL A 78 -4.69 8.14 9.03
N ALA A 79 -3.36 8.21 9.05
CA ALA A 79 -2.50 7.08 8.74
C ALA A 79 -2.69 5.91 9.75
N SER A 80 -2.76 6.22 11.04
CA SER A 80 -3.01 5.21 12.08
C SER A 80 -4.43 4.62 12.00
N GLU A 81 -5.41 5.41 11.54
CA GLU A 81 -6.80 4.94 11.40
C GLU A 81 -6.93 4.02 10.19
N LEU A 82 -6.23 4.31 9.09
CA LEU A 82 -6.14 3.42 7.92
C LEU A 82 -5.38 2.14 8.28
N LEU A 83 -4.20 2.27 8.90
CA LEU A 83 -3.30 1.15 9.12
C LEU A 83 -3.61 0.31 10.36
N GLY A 84 -4.27 0.90 11.37
CA GLY A 84 -4.64 0.22 12.61
C GLY A 84 -5.81 -0.75 12.46
N GLN A 85 -6.58 -0.66 11.37
CA GLN A 85 -7.65 -1.60 11.03
C GLN A 85 -7.13 -2.87 10.34
N ILE A 86 -5.83 -2.91 10.03
CA ILE A 86 -5.19 -3.99 9.28
C ILE A 86 -4.47 -4.92 10.25
N PRO A 87 -4.51 -6.26 10.05
CA PRO A 87 -3.69 -7.18 10.82
C PRO A 87 -2.19 -6.83 10.75
N LYS A 88 -1.51 -6.80 11.89
CA LYS A 88 -0.05 -6.51 11.95
C LYS A 88 0.84 -7.53 11.24
N THR A 89 0.26 -8.68 10.92
CA THR A 89 0.88 -9.77 10.17
C THR A 89 0.91 -9.51 8.67
N CYS A 90 0.16 -8.52 8.18
CA CYS A 90 0.17 -8.15 6.77
C CYS A 90 1.48 -7.48 6.36
N HIS A 91 1.81 -7.62 5.07
CA HIS A 91 2.87 -6.87 4.41
C HIS A 91 2.31 -5.65 3.70
N LEU A 92 3.01 -4.52 3.76
CA LEU A 92 2.78 -3.38 2.88
C LEU A 92 3.73 -3.50 1.68
N LEU A 93 3.20 -3.41 0.46
CA LEU A 93 3.96 -3.26 -0.76
C LEU A 93 3.81 -1.83 -1.25
N ASP A 94 4.82 -1.03 -1.00
CA ASP A 94 4.92 0.37 -1.40
C ASP A 94 5.34 0.48 -2.87
N VAL A 95 4.42 0.91 -3.73
CA VAL A 95 4.66 1.06 -5.17
C VAL A 95 4.76 2.54 -5.49
N GLU A 96 5.95 3.00 -5.87
CA GLU A 96 6.19 4.41 -6.20
C GLU A 96 7.10 4.55 -7.43
N MET A 97 7.03 5.71 -8.08
CA MET A 97 8.02 6.09 -9.08
C MET A 97 9.36 6.34 -8.38
N LEU A 98 10.47 5.83 -8.95
CA LEU A 98 11.80 5.93 -8.33
C LEU A 98 12.27 7.38 -8.06
N HIS A 99 11.74 8.36 -8.79
CA HIS A 99 12.05 9.78 -8.59
C HIS A 99 11.19 10.48 -7.52
N SER A 100 10.18 9.79 -6.97
CA SER A 100 9.19 10.32 -6.03
C SER A 100 8.85 9.28 -4.96
N VAL A 101 9.81 8.97 -4.08
CA VAL A 101 9.63 8.04 -2.96
C VAL A 101 9.18 8.80 -1.71
N HIS A 102 7.99 8.53 -1.21
CA HIS A 102 7.33 9.31 -0.16
C HIS A 102 6.65 8.46 0.92
N LEU A 103 6.58 7.14 0.78
CA LEU A 103 5.71 6.29 1.61
C LEU A 103 6.44 5.32 2.55
N THR A 104 7.78 5.28 2.49
CA THR A 104 8.62 4.40 3.33
C THR A 104 8.36 4.51 4.84
N TRP A 105 7.88 5.67 5.33
CA TRP A 105 7.54 5.89 6.74
C TRP A 105 6.30 5.13 7.21
N LEU A 106 5.42 4.67 6.31
CA LEU A 106 4.17 3.99 6.66
C LEU A 106 4.38 2.74 7.52
N GLY A 107 5.49 2.02 7.29
CA GLY A 107 5.85 0.85 8.11
C GLY A 107 6.01 1.19 9.59
N SER A 108 6.43 2.42 9.91
CA SER A 108 6.65 2.89 11.28
C SER A 108 5.37 3.28 12.03
N VAL A 109 4.25 3.53 11.33
CA VAL A 109 3.01 4.03 11.94
C VAL A 109 2.37 3.00 12.88
N CYS A 110 2.25 1.76 12.41
CA CYS A 110 1.67 0.65 13.19
C CYS A 110 2.61 -0.56 13.31
N GLY A 111 3.82 -0.47 12.76
CA GLY A 111 4.84 -1.52 12.81
C GLY A 111 4.68 -2.60 11.75
N HIS A 112 4.04 -2.30 10.62
CA HIS A 112 3.86 -3.25 9.52
C HIS A 112 5.17 -3.47 8.76
N ARG A 113 5.42 -4.70 8.27
CA ARG A 113 6.58 -4.95 7.41
C ARG A 113 6.32 -4.34 6.03
N LEU A 114 7.12 -3.34 5.67
CA LEU A 114 7.06 -2.65 4.38
C LEU A 114 8.11 -3.19 3.41
N HIS A 115 7.68 -3.42 2.17
CA HIS A 115 8.52 -3.75 1.02
C HIS A 115 8.33 -2.67 -0.03
N PHE A 116 9.42 -2.24 -0.67
CA PHE A 116 9.39 -1.19 -1.67
C PHE A 116 9.53 -1.78 -3.07
N PHE A 117 8.70 -1.31 -4.01
CA PHE A 117 8.76 -1.63 -5.43
C PHE A 117 8.83 -0.33 -6.22
N GLY A 118 10.02 -0.03 -6.75
CA GLY A 118 10.27 1.19 -7.51
C GLY A 118 10.00 1.02 -8.99
N LEU A 119 9.23 1.94 -9.56
CA LEU A 119 8.95 2.02 -10.99
C LEU A 119 9.89 3.01 -11.67
N ASP A 120 10.50 2.58 -12.77
CA ASP A 120 11.26 3.48 -13.63
C ASP A 120 10.29 4.36 -14.43
N ALA A 121 10.68 5.63 -14.62
CA ALA A 121 9.92 6.61 -15.39
C ALA A 121 10.17 6.49 -16.91
N ALA A 122 10.86 5.43 -17.34
CA ALA A 122 11.16 5.17 -18.74
C ALA A 122 9.85 5.01 -19.54
N GLU A 123 9.41 6.12 -20.15
CA GLU A 123 8.28 6.26 -21.07
C GLU A 123 6.93 5.71 -20.56
N GLN A 124 5.94 6.59 -20.39
CA GLN A 124 4.54 6.21 -20.09
C GLN A 124 3.81 5.57 -21.29
N ALA A 125 4.52 4.80 -22.11
CA ALA A 125 3.90 3.96 -23.10
C ALA A 125 3.12 2.85 -22.40
N GLN A 126 1.88 2.60 -22.84
CA GLN A 126 1.00 1.62 -22.20
C GLN A 126 1.63 0.22 -22.10
N ALA A 127 2.38 -0.21 -23.13
CA ALA A 127 3.09 -1.49 -23.11
C ALA A 127 4.16 -1.59 -22.02
N VAL A 128 4.81 -0.49 -21.65
CA VAL A 128 5.77 -0.46 -20.54
C VAL A 128 5.05 -0.55 -19.20
N MET A 129 3.95 0.20 -19.05
CA MET A 129 3.10 0.12 -17.86
C MET A 129 2.50 -1.28 -17.68
N ASP A 130 2.10 -1.96 -18.75
CA ASP A 130 1.61 -3.34 -18.68
C ASP A 130 2.67 -4.30 -18.13
N ILE A 131 3.94 -4.14 -18.54
CA ILE A 131 5.06 -4.93 -17.99
C ILE A 131 5.23 -4.63 -16.49
N GLN A 132 5.24 -3.36 -16.12
CA GLN A 132 5.36 -2.94 -14.71
C GLN A 132 4.22 -3.51 -13.85
N ILE A 133 2.99 -3.53 -14.38
CA ILE A 133 1.84 -4.15 -13.71
C ILE A 133 2.10 -5.64 -13.46
N GLU A 134 2.59 -6.39 -14.46
CA GLU A 134 2.91 -7.81 -14.27
C GLU A 134 4.02 -8.02 -13.22
N GLU A 135 5.04 -7.17 -13.18
CA GLU A 135 6.11 -7.26 -12.18
C GLU A 135 5.61 -6.96 -10.74
N ILE A 136 4.72 -5.99 -10.59
CA ILE A 136 4.04 -5.70 -9.31
C ILE A 136 3.19 -6.90 -8.89
N LEU A 137 2.43 -7.48 -9.82
CA LEU A 137 1.57 -8.65 -9.55
C LEU A 137 2.40 -9.89 -9.16
N ASP A 138 3.53 -10.14 -9.82
CA ASP A 138 4.43 -11.23 -9.45
C ASP A 138 5.03 -11.02 -8.05
N THR A 139 5.53 -9.81 -7.77
CA THR A 139 6.05 -9.44 -6.43
C THR A 139 4.98 -9.61 -5.36
N THR A 140 3.76 -9.13 -5.62
CA THR A 140 2.61 -9.33 -4.74
C THR A 140 2.33 -10.81 -4.51
N GLY A 141 2.33 -11.61 -5.57
CA GLY A 141 2.12 -13.06 -5.50
C GLY A 141 3.20 -13.78 -4.67
N GLN A 142 4.46 -13.36 -4.78
CA GLN A 142 5.56 -13.87 -3.95
C GLN A 142 5.32 -13.55 -2.46
N LEU A 143 4.93 -12.31 -2.14
CA LEU A 143 4.62 -11.91 -0.76
C LEU A 143 3.41 -12.66 -0.20
N VAL A 144 2.35 -12.85 -0.99
CA VAL A 144 1.17 -13.63 -0.58
C VAL A 144 1.57 -15.08 -0.28
N ARG A 145 2.39 -15.70 -1.14
CA ARG A 145 2.89 -17.07 -0.88
C ARG A 145 3.69 -17.15 0.41
N GLY A 146 4.58 -16.18 0.66
CA GLY A 146 5.34 -16.11 1.92
C GLY A 146 4.43 -15.97 3.13
N TYR A 147 3.48 -15.03 3.08
CA TYR A 147 2.48 -14.84 4.13
C TYR A 147 1.71 -16.14 4.42
N LEU A 148 1.20 -16.83 3.39
CA LEU A 148 0.44 -18.07 3.57
C LEU A 148 1.29 -19.20 4.16
N GLN A 149 2.56 -19.28 3.77
CA GLN A 149 3.49 -20.25 4.33
C GLN A 149 3.73 -20.04 5.83
N ASP A 150 3.94 -18.78 6.23
CA ASP A 150 4.19 -18.41 7.62
C ASP A 150 2.95 -18.60 8.52
N HIS A 151 1.75 -18.38 7.98
CA HIS A 151 0.52 -18.33 8.78
C HIS A 151 -0.34 -19.60 8.73
N PHE A 152 -0.23 -20.42 7.69
CA PHE A 152 -1.09 -21.60 7.51
C PHE A 152 -0.34 -22.92 7.28
N LEU A 153 0.95 -22.86 6.89
CA LEU A 153 1.69 -24.07 6.48
C LEU A 153 2.94 -24.37 7.33
N SER A 154 3.34 -23.49 8.24
CA SER A 154 4.39 -23.80 9.22
C SER A 154 3.83 -24.66 10.37
N PRO A 155 4.42 -25.83 10.67
CA PRO A 155 4.07 -26.57 11.87
C PRO A 155 4.53 -25.78 13.11
N ALA A 156 3.63 -25.61 14.07
CA ALA A 156 3.92 -25.06 15.39
C ALA A 156 4.99 -25.88 16.14
#